data_AF-A0A800BXX5-F1
#
_entry.id   AF-A0A800BXX5-F1
#
_cell.length_a   1.000
_cell.length_b   1.000
_cell.length_c   1.000
_cell.angle_alpha   90.00
_cell.angle_beta   90.00
_cell.angle_gamma   90.00
#
_symmetry.space_group_name_H-M   'P 1'
#
loop_
_entity.id
_entity.type
_entity.pdbx_description
1 polymer ?
#
loop_
_entity_poly.entity_id
_entity_poly.type
_entity_poly.pdbx_seq_one_letter_code
_entity_poly.pdbx_strand_id
1 'polypeptide(L)'
;IEKINQSLYEIDYNPDRYIKLVVTKNQDIDIRTFLNDLKACTEDVLSGQTDVHYNEQKFLQVKQLIERFKGREGVSEHDRRWTHKVTDVRNWFLFSASERWREDEEEFEHYSDSGGKSGGQKEKLAYTILAASLAYQFGLEKNQVRSRSFRFVVIDEAFGRGSDESAEYGLKLFKQMNLQILIVTPMQKIHIIEPFVNTVGWVHNDQGQASQLRCLTIEAHLAQK
;
A
#
# COMPACT_ATOMS: atom_id res chain seq x y z
N ILE A 1 0.19 6.07 9.83
CA ILE A 1 -1.13 5.58 9.38
C ILE A 1 -2.17 6.66 9.49
N GLU A 2 -2.29 7.33 10.64
CA GLU A 2 -3.22 8.46 10.83
C GLU A 2 -3.16 9.50 9.71
N LYS A 3 -1.96 9.91 9.27
CA LYS A 3 -1.80 10.83 8.13
C LYS A 3 -2.35 10.30 6.81
N ILE A 4 -2.23 8.99 6.54
CA ILE A 4 -2.80 8.36 5.34
C ILE A 4 -4.33 8.33 5.48
N ASN A 5 -4.85 8.03 6.67
CA ASN A 5 -6.30 8.06 6.93
C ASN A 5 -6.90 9.47 6.80
N GLN A 6 -6.14 10.53 7.10
CA GLN A 6 -6.55 11.89 6.81
C GLN A 6 -6.71 12.12 5.30
N SER A 7 -5.73 11.72 4.49
CA SER A 7 -5.84 11.78 3.03
C SER A 7 -6.99 10.93 2.49
N LEU A 8 -7.19 9.72 3.03
CA LEU A 8 -8.28 8.83 2.62
C LEU A 8 -9.65 9.39 2.99
N TYR A 9 -9.77 10.09 4.12
CA TYR A 9 -11.00 10.77 4.47
C TYR A 9 -11.36 11.83 3.43
N GLU A 10 -10.43 12.46 2.71
CA GLU A 10 -10.79 13.43 1.68
C GLU A 10 -11.24 12.84 0.34
N ILE A 11 -11.12 11.51 0.18
CA ILE A 11 -11.43 10.78 -1.04
C ILE A 11 -12.76 10.06 -0.86
N ASP A 12 -13.71 10.33 -1.76
CA ASP A 12 -14.97 9.60 -1.80
C ASP A 12 -14.75 8.24 -2.44
N TYR A 13 -14.87 7.18 -1.63
CA TYR A 13 -14.84 5.82 -2.14
C TYR A 13 -16.17 5.46 -2.79
N ASN A 14 -17.26 5.89 -2.17
CA ASN A 14 -18.61 5.95 -2.72
C ASN A 14 -19.26 7.26 -2.23
N PRO A 15 -20.40 7.71 -2.80
CA PRO A 15 -21.12 8.84 -2.25
C PRO A 15 -21.29 8.70 -0.73
N ASP A 16 -20.87 9.73 0.01
CA ASP A 16 -20.93 9.83 1.47
C ASP A 16 -20.13 8.77 2.27
N ARG A 17 -19.25 8.00 1.60
CA ARG A 17 -18.43 6.96 2.22
C ARG A 17 -16.95 7.08 1.89
N TYR A 18 -16.12 6.75 2.87
CA TYR A 18 -14.66 6.81 2.77
C TYR A 18 -14.02 5.53 3.25
N ILE A 19 -12.74 5.33 2.89
CA ILE A 19 -11.94 4.20 3.38
C ILE A 19 -11.10 4.63 4.58
N LYS A 20 -11.07 3.81 5.63
CA LYS A 20 -10.16 3.94 6.76
C LYS A 20 -9.26 2.71 6.83
N LEU A 21 -7.95 2.91 6.80
CA LEU A 21 -7.00 1.83 7.12
C LEU A 21 -7.06 1.55 8.60
N VAL A 22 -7.35 0.29 8.94
CA VAL A 22 -7.38 -0.23 10.29
C VAL A 22 -6.13 -1.08 10.50
N VAL A 23 -5.44 -0.84 11.61
CA VAL A 23 -4.28 -1.62 11.99
C VAL A 23 -4.49 -2.28 13.32
N THR A 24 -4.25 -3.58 13.34
CA THR A 24 -4.31 -4.41 14.54
C THR A 24 -2.98 -5.10 14.74
N LYS A 25 -2.65 -5.42 15.99
CA LYS A 25 -1.44 -6.21 16.28
C LYS A 25 -1.64 -7.63 15.80
N ASN A 26 -0.62 -8.19 15.15
CA ASN A 26 -0.64 -9.60 14.77
C ASN A 26 -0.66 -10.47 16.04
N GLN A 27 -1.56 -11.46 16.07
CA GLN A 27 -1.70 -12.40 17.18
C GLN A 27 -0.82 -13.65 17.03
N ASP A 28 0.07 -13.70 16.04
CA ASP A 28 1.08 -14.75 15.93
C ASP A 28 1.88 -14.89 17.25
N ILE A 29 1.98 -16.12 17.74
CA ILE A 29 2.57 -16.42 19.05
C ILE A 29 4.07 -16.13 19.03
N ASP A 30 4.77 -16.40 17.93
CA ASP A 30 6.21 -16.15 17.81
C ASP A 30 6.50 -14.66 17.93
N ILE A 31 5.70 -13.83 17.27
CA ILE A 31 5.84 -12.38 17.26
C ILE A 31 5.52 -11.80 18.64
N ARG A 32 4.43 -12.24 19.26
CA ARG A 32 4.05 -11.77 20.61
C ARG A 32 5.10 -12.15 21.66
N THR A 33 5.60 -13.37 21.61
CA THR A 33 6.66 -13.85 22.50
C THR A 33 7.92 -13.02 22.33
N PHE A 34 8.37 -12.83 21.07
CA PHE A 34 9.54 -12.03 20.76
C PHE A 34 9.44 -10.58 21.25
N LEU A 35 8.29 -9.92 21.07
CA LEU A 35 8.08 -8.56 21.56
C LEU A 35 8.10 -8.46 23.08
N ASN A 36 7.59 -9.47 23.78
CA ASN A 36 7.67 -9.53 25.24
C ASN A 36 9.12 -9.77 25.71
N ASP A 37 9.86 -10.67 25.06
CA ASP A 37 11.27 -10.93 25.35
C ASP A 37 12.11 -9.66 25.15
N LEU A 38 11.87 -8.91 24.06
CA LEU A 38 12.53 -7.62 23.81
C LEU A 38 12.20 -6.56 24.87
N LYS A 39 10.94 -6.47 25.30
CA LYS A 39 10.54 -5.55 26.37
C LYS A 39 11.21 -5.88 27.69
N ALA A 40 11.21 -7.15 28.09
CA ALA A 40 11.89 -7.62 29.29
C ALA A 40 13.40 -7.28 29.26
N CYS A 41 14.03 -7.35 28.09
CA CYS A 41 15.42 -6.95 27.91
C CYS A 41 15.66 -5.42 28.01
N THR A 42 14.65 -4.59 27.74
CA THR A 42 14.81 -3.13 27.55
C THR A 42 14.23 -2.26 28.68
N GLU A 43 13.23 -2.73 29.42
CA GLU A 43 12.46 -1.92 30.41
C GLU A 43 13.34 -1.24 31.49
N ASP A 44 14.41 -1.89 31.95
CA ASP A 44 15.21 -1.38 33.08
C ASP A 44 16.63 -0.89 32.69
N VAL A 45 16.92 -0.74 31.39
CA VAL A 45 18.16 0.00 30.99
C VAL A 45 18.00 1.50 31.28
N LEU A 46 16.75 1.98 31.39
CA LEU A 46 16.39 3.38 31.60
C LEU A 46 16.17 3.76 33.08
N SER A 47 16.00 2.79 34.00
CA SER A 47 15.65 3.05 35.40
C SER A 47 16.86 3.32 36.31
N GLY A 48 18.09 3.14 35.83
CA GLY A 48 19.33 3.56 36.51
C GLY A 48 19.65 2.81 37.82
N GLN A 49 18.82 1.85 38.24
CA GLN A 49 19.07 1.05 39.44
C GLN A 49 19.97 -0.14 39.10
N THR A 50 21.21 -0.07 39.55
CA THR A 50 22.28 -1.03 39.27
C THR A 50 22.34 -2.08 40.38
N ASP A 51 21.51 -3.12 40.26
CA ASP A 51 21.64 -4.33 41.07
C ASP A 51 22.38 -5.42 40.27
N VAL A 52 23.43 -6.00 40.84
CA VAL A 52 24.39 -6.87 40.11
C VAL A 52 23.74 -8.18 39.66
N HIS A 53 22.85 -8.75 40.48
CA HIS A 53 22.09 -9.95 40.13
C HIS A 53 21.09 -9.72 38.99
N TYR A 54 20.57 -8.49 38.88
CA TYR A 54 19.62 -8.12 37.86
C TYR A 54 20.28 -7.99 36.47
N ASN A 55 21.55 -7.58 36.42
CA ASN A 55 22.33 -7.53 35.19
C ASN A 55 22.65 -8.92 34.61
N GLU A 56 22.87 -9.94 35.46
CA GLU A 56 23.18 -11.30 34.99
C GLU A 56 21.96 -11.99 34.35
N GLN A 57 20.79 -11.89 34.98
CA GLN A 57 19.55 -12.46 34.42
C GLN A 57 19.21 -11.85 33.06
N LYS A 58 19.40 -10.54 32.89
CA LYS A 58 19.24 -9.87 31.60
C LYS A 58 20.26 -10.31 30.57
N PHE A 59 21.53 -10.42 30.96
CA PHE A 59 22.57 -10.94 30.06
C PHE A 59 22.20 -12.33 29.53
N LEU A 60 21.66 -13.21 30.39
CA LEU A 60 21.19 -14.54 29.98
C LEU A 60 19.99 -14.46 29.02
N GLN A 61 19.02 -13.58 29.26
CA GLN A 61 17.87 -13.37 28.37
C GLN A 61 18.31 -12.87 26.98
N VAL A 62 19.17 -11.85 26.93
CA VAL A 62 19.71 -11.32 25.67
C VAL A 62 20.54 -12.38 24.96
N LYS A 63 21.37 -13.13 25.70
CA LYS A 63 22.17 -14.23 25.13
C LYS A 63 21.27 -15.29 24.49
N GLN A 64 20.19 -15.70 25.15
CA GLN A 64 19.25 -16.69 24.58
C GLN A 64 18.63 -16.20 23.28
N LEU A 65 18.27 -14.92 23.20
CA LEU A 65 17.72 -14.31 21.98
C LEU A 65 18.74 -14.30 20.84
N ILE A 66 19.98 -13.89 21.14
CA ILE A 66 21.08 -13.86 20.17
C ILE A 66 21.43 -15.27 19.68
N GLU A 67 21.49 -16.27 20.58
CA GLU A 67 21.77 -17.65 20.18
C GLU A 67 20.65 -18.22 19.30
N ARG A 68 19.39 -17.85 19.57
CA ARG A 68 18.27 -18.20 18.68
C ARG A 68 18.41 -17.52 17.30
N PHE A 69 18.83 -16.26 17.25
CA PHE A 69 19.10 -15.56 15.97
C PHE A 69 20.26 -16.17 15.18
N LYS A 70 21.32 -16.65 15.84
CA LYS A 70 22.44 -17.35 15.19
C LYS A 70 22.03 -18.71 14.61
N GLY A 71 20.92 -19.28 15.10
CA GLY A 71 20.44 -20.61 14.73
C GLY A 71 21.06 -21.66 15.64
N ARG A 72 20.24 -22.26 16.51
CA ARG A 72 20.71 -23.28 17.45
C ARG A 72 20.97 -24.60 16.73
N GLU A 73 21.95 -25.36 17.24
CA GLU A 73 22.30 -26.67 16.70
C GLU A 73 21.09 -27.60 16.65
N GLY A 74 20.88 -28.26 15.51
CA GLY A 74 19.77 -29.19 15.29
C GLY A 74 18.43 -28.56 14.89
N VAL A 75 18.26 -27.23 14.96
CA VAL A 75 17.01 -26.53 14.60
C VAL A 75 17.22 -25.27 13.75
N SER A 76 18.38 -25.15 13.09
CA SER A 76 18.82 -23.94 12.37
C SER A 76 17.82 -23.39 11.34
N GLU A 77 17.16 -24.24 10.54
CA GLU A 77 16.15 -23.78 9.56
C GLU A 77 14.85 -23.28 10.20
N HIS A 78 14.45 -23.82 11.34
CA HIS A 78 13.30 -23.30 12.09
C HIS A 78 13.63 -21.93 12.70
N ASP A 79 14.80 -21.81 13.33
CA ASP A 79 15.28 -20.57 13.91
C ASP A 79 15.50 -19.48 12.84
N ARG A 80 15.97 -19.85 11.64
CA ARG A 80 16.09 -18.93 10.50
C ARG A 80 14.73 -18.40 10.06
N ARG A 81 13.73 -19.27 9.88
CA ARG A 81 12.35 -18.85 9.54
C ARG A 81 11.72 -17.98 10.63
N TRP A 82 11.89 -18.36 11.88
CA TRP A 82 11.46 -17.57 13.03
C TRP A 82 12.11 -16.19 13.02
N THR A 83 13.44 -16.13 12.85
CA THR A 83 14.20 -14.87 12.79
C THR A 83 13.67 -13.97 11.69
N HIS A 84 13.52 -14.47 10.46
CA HIS A 84 12.93 -13.69 9.36
C HIS A 84 11.51 -13.21 9.69
N LYS A 85 10.69 -14.04 10.33
CA LYS A 85 9.31 -13.67 10.71
C LYS A 85 9.31 -12.53 11.74
N VAL A 86 10.04 -12.69 12.84
CA VAL A 86 9.96 -11.77 13.99
C VAL A 86 10.79 -10.50 13.81
N THR A 87 11.83 -10.51 12.96
CA THR A 87 12.65 -9.31 12.69
C THR A 87 12.02 -8.38 11.66
N ASP A 88 11.13 -8.88 10.81
CA ASP A 88 10.37 -8.06 9.88
C ASP A 88 9.16 -7.43 10.59
N VAL A 89 9.27 -6.14 10.91
CA VAL A 89 8.24 -5.35 11.59
C VAL A 89 6.90 -5.32 10.84
N ARG A 90 6.89 -5.59 9.53
CA ARG A 90 5.65 -5.67 8.75
C ARG A 90 4.77 -6.82 9.20
N ASN A 91 5.37 -7.91 9.69
CA ASN A 91 4.64 -9.05 10.21
C ASN A 91 3.98 -8.74 11.57
N TRP A 92 4.38 -7.68 12.26
CA TRP A 92 3.87 -7.36 13.60
C TRP A 92 2.46 -6.79 13.59
N PHE A 93 1.98 -6.38 12.41
CA PHE A 93 0.71 -5.72 12.23
C PHE A 93 -0.10 -6.42 11.15
N LEU A 94 -1.41 -6.46 11.35
CA LEU A 94 -2.39 -6.82 10.33
C LEU A 94 -3.07 -5.54 9.88
N PHE A 95 -3.15 -5.37 8.56
CA PHE A 95 -3.78 -4.24 7.91
C PHE A 95 -5.10 -4.69 7.30
N SER A 96 -6.16 -3.94 7.55
CA SER A 96 -7.43 -4.06 6.86
C SER A 96 -7.95 -2.68 6.46
N ALA A 97 -8.94 -2.65 5.59
CA ALA A 97 -9.65 -1.43 5.24
C ALA A 97 -11.10 -1.52 5.73
N SER A 98 -11.62 -0.42 6.24
CA SER A 98 -13.01 -0.27 6.70
C SER A 98 -13.64 0.83 5.85
N GLU A 99 -14.66 0.49 5.06
CA GLU A 99 -15.54 1.48 4.44
C GLU A 99 -16.50 1.99 5.49
N ARG A 100 -16.57 3.31 5.62
CA ARG A 100 -17.35 3.98 6.68
C ARG A 100 -18.20 5.09 6.10
N TRP A 101 -19.35 5.29 6.72
CA TRP A 101 -20.19 6.46 6.48
C TRP A 101 -19.52 7.72 7.04
N ARG A 102 -19.60 8.82 6.31
CA ARG A 102 -19.07 10.11 6.77
C ARG A 102 -19.90 10.73 7.88
N GLU A 103 -21.21 10.45 7.91
CA GLU A 103 -22.17 11.07 8.83
C GLU A 103 -21.92 10.66 10.29
N ASP A 104 -21.69 9.38 10.54
CA ASP A 104 -21.62 8.78 11.90
C ASP A 104 -20.36 7.93 12.14
N GLU A 105 -19.47 7.82 11.15
CA GLU A 105 -18.30 6.91 11.14
C GLU A 105 -18.63 5.42 11.31
N GLU A 106 -19.90 5.01 11.14
CA GLU A 106 -20.29 3.61 11.24
C GLU A 106 -19.64 2.78 10.13
N GLU A 107 -19.21 1.57 10.49
CA GLU A 107 -18.62 0.64 9.55
C GLU A 107 -19.71 0.07 8.63
N PHE A 108 -19.56 0.33 7.34
CA PHE A 108 -20.40 -0.23 6.30
C PHE A 108 -19.87 -1.59 5.84
N GLU A 109 -18.56 -1.66 5.53
CA GLU A 109 -17.95 -2.88 5.02
C GLU A 109 -16.49 -3.01 5.51
N HIS A 110 -16.11 -4.22 5.90
CA HIS A 110 -14.74 -4.55 6.30
C HIS A 110 -14.02 -5.39 5.25
N TYR A 111 -12.82 -4.97 4.86
CA TYR A 111 -11.96 -5.63 3.89
C TYR A 111 -10.74 -6.21 4.60
N SER A 112 -10.83 -7.49 4.96
CA SER A 112 -9.71 -8.29 5.46
C SER A 112 -8.94 -8.94 4.31
N ASP A 113 -7.62 -9.02 4.46
CA ASP A 113 -6.74 -9.72 3.53
C ASP A 113 -7.20 -11.20 3.44
N SER A 114 -7.42 -11.71 2.22
CA SER A 114 -7.66 -13.12 1.83
C SER A 114 -9.07 -13.77 1.79
N GLY A 115 -10.19 -13.12 2.13
CA GLY A 115 -11.44 -13.87 2.39
C GLY A 115 -12.50 -14.14 1.30
N GLY A 116 -12.93 -13.16 0.48
CA GLY A 116 -14.14 -13.39 -0.34
C GLY A 116 -14.81 -12.18 -0.99
N LYS A 117 -14.04 -11.32 -1.66
CA LYS A 117 -14.57 -10.14 -2.39
C LYS A 117 -14.32 -10.23 -3.89
N SER A 118 -15.15 -9.53 -4.68
CA SER A 118 -15.03 -9.51 -6.15
C SER A 118 -13.71 -8.86 -6.59
N GLY A 119 -13.19 -9.27 -7.75
CA GLY A 119 -11.93 -8.72 -8.28
C GLY A 119 -11.97 -7.19 -8.43
N GLY A 120 -13.11 -6.63 -8.85
CA GLY A 120 -13.29 -5.19 -8.98
C GLY A 120 -13.19 -4.41 -7.66
N GLN A 121 -13.77 -4.92 -6.57
CA GLN A 121 -13.67 -4.25 -5.25
C GLN A 121 -12.21 -4.18 -4.76
N LYS A 122 -11.43 -5.25 -4.97
CA LYS A 122 -10.00 -5.25 -4.60
C LYS A 122 -9.22 -4.19 -5.37
N GLU A 123 -9.52 -4.02 -6.66
CA GLU A 123 -8.86 -3.00 -7.47
C GLU A 123 -9.27 -1.58 -7.09
N LYS A 124 -10.57 -1.32 -6.93
CA LYS A 124 -11.06 0.00 -6.50
C LYS A 124 -10.43 0.43 -5.17
N LEU A 125 -10.33 -0.51 -4.22
CA LEU A 125 -9.64 -0.28 -2.95
C LEU A 125 -8.14 -0.01 -3.16
N ALA A 126 -7.46 -0.80 -4.00
CA ALA A 126 -6.04 -0.61 -4.30
C ALA A 126 -5.76 0.77 -4.91
N TYR A 127 -6.58 1.23 -5.87
CA TYR A 127 -6.44 2.58 -6.44
C TYR A 127 -6.67 3.67 -5.41
N THR A 128 -7.65 3.49 -4.50
CA THR A 128 -7.93 4.44 -3.41
C THR A 128 -6.76 4.57 -2.45
N ILE A 129 -6.17 3.44 -2.05
CA ILE A 129 -5.01 3.41 -1.15
C ILE A 129 -3.78 4.01 -1.84
N LEU A 130 -3.57 3.69 -3.13
CA LEU A 130 -2.47 4.25 -3.91
C LEU A 130 -2.61 5.77 -4.05
N ALA A 131 -3.79 6.25 -4.40
CA ALA A 131 -4.11 7.67 -4.45
C ALA A 131 -3.85 8.36 -3.10
N ALA A 132 -4.36 7.85 -1.99
CA ALA A 132 -4.08 8.45 -0.68
C ALA A 132 -2.58 8.45 -0.33
N SER A 133 -1.86 7.39 -0.70
CA SER A 133 -0.41 7.30 -0.49
C SER A 133 0.35 8.35 -1.32
N LEU A 134 -0.06 8.60 -2.56
CA LEU A 134 0.47 9.68 -3.39
C LEU A 134 0.06 11.05 -2.87
N ALA A 135 -1.17 11.22 -2.39
CA ALA A 135 -1.63 12.45 -1.74
C ALA A 135 -0.74 12.80 -0.55
N TYR A 136 -0.42 11.80 0.26
CA TYR A 136 0.50 11.93 1.37
C TYR A 136 1.92 12.32 0.92
N GLN A 137 2.50 11.59 -0.05
CA GLN A 137 3.87 11.84 -0.51
C GLN A 137 4.04 13.23 -1.13
N PHE A 138 3.07 13.69 -1.92
CA PHE A 138 3.14 14.98 -2.60
C PHE A 138 2.63 16.15 -1.76
N GLY A 139 2.18 15.90 -0.51
CA GLY A 139 1.60 16.93 0.34
C GLY A 139 0.44 17.64 -0.34
N LEU A 140 -0.48 16.85 -0.91
CA LEU A 140 -1.65 17.33 -1.65
C LEU A 140 -2.67 17.95 -0.70
N GLU A 141 -2.31 19.05 -0.05
CA GLU A 141 -3.26 19.89 0.65
C GLU A 141 -4.08 20.63 -0.41
N LYS A 142 -5.40 20.41 -0.43
CA LYS A 142 -6.35 21.01 -1.39
C LYS A 142 -6.28 22.55 -1.47
N ASN A 143 -5.59 23.21 -0.54
CA ASN A 143 -5.53 24.68 -0.40
C ASN A 143 -4.15 25.33 -0.59
N GLN A 144 -3.10 24.60 -0.98
CA GLN A 144 -1.83 25.25 -1.32
C GLN A 144 -1.77 25.67 -2.80
N VAL A 145 -1.82 26.98 -3.03
CA VAL A 145 -1.64 27.63 -4.34
C VAL A 145 -0.32 27.16 -4.94
N ARG A 146 -0.41 26.30 -5.96
CA ARG A 146 0.68 25.93 -6.87
C ARG A 146 2.04 25.72 -6.16
N SER A 147 2.10 24.70 -5.31
CA SER A 147 3.37 23.98 -5.14
C SER A 147 3.85 23.58 -6.54
N ARG A 148 5.02 24.03 -6.98
CA ARG A 148 5.68 23.62 -8.25
C ARG A 148 6.15 22.15 -8.17
N SER A 149 5.37 21.29 -7.54
CA SER A 149 5.64 19.86 -7.41
C SER A 149 5.31 19.17 -8.74
N PHE A 150 6.30 18.49 -9.31
CA PHE A 150 6.08 17.55 -10.41
C PHE A 150 5.46 16.28 -9.85
N ARG A 151 4.26 15.93 -10.32
CA ARG A 151 3.49 14.78 -9.83
C ARG A 151 3.18 13.86 -10.99
N PHE A 152 4.06 12.90 -11.21
CA PHE A 152 3.98 12.00 -12.35
C PHE A 152 3.89 10.55 -11.89
N VAL A 153 2.93 9.81 -12.45
CA VAL A 153 2.66 8.42 -12.11
C VAL A 153 2.69 7.60 -13.38
N VAL A 154 3.49 6.54 -13.39
CA VAL A 154 3.48 5.52 -14.44
C VAL A 154 2.73 4.31 -13.92
N ILE A 155 1.74 3.84 -14.67
CA ILE A 155 0.97 2.64 -14.34
C ILE A 155 1.18 1.66 -15.48
N ASP A 156 1.93 0.61 -15.20
CA ASP A 156 2.11 -0.52 -16.10
C ASP A 156 1.00 -1.55 -15.92
N GLU A 157 0.58 -2.18 -17.00
CA GLU A 157 -0.57 -3.10 -17.06
C GLU A 157 -1.84 -2.51 -16.41
N ALA A 158 -2.05 -1.21 -16.57
CA ALA A 158 -3.13 -0.51 -15.90
C ALA A 158 -4.48 -1.04 -16.37
N PHE A 159 -5.40 -1.24 -15.43
CA PHE A 159 -6.81 -1.57 -15.70
C PHE A 159 -7.03 -2.89 -16.44
N GLY A 160 -6.00 -3.72 -16.65
CA GLY A 160 -6.10 -4.95 -17.45
C GLY A 160 -6.93 -6.07 -16.83
N ARG A 161 -7.08 -6.09 -15.49
CA ARG A 161 -7.79 -7.16 -14.74
C ARG A 161 -9.07 -6.69 -14.04
N GLY A 162 -9.35 -5.39 -14.08
CA GLY A 162 -10.45 -4.75 -13.36
C GLY A 162 -11.78 -4.73 -14.06
N SER A 163 -12.83 -4.35 -13.32
CA SER A 163 -14.05 -3.86 -13.96
C SER A 163 -13.83 -2.47 -14.55
N ASP A 164 -14.62 -2.12 -15.54
CA ASP A 164 -14.52 -0.82 -16.21
C ASP A 164 -14.86 0.34 -15.26
N GLU A 165 -15.81 0.10 -14.35
CA GLU A 165 -16.17 1.03 -13.26
C GLU A 165 -15.00 1.31 -12.31
N SER A 166 -14.22 0.27 -11.98
CA SER A 166 -13.06 0.41 -11.09
C SER A 166 -11.94 1.21 -11.77
N ALA A 167 -11.76 1.01 -13.07
CA ALA A 167 -10.80 1.75 -13.89
C ALA A 167 -11.19 3.23 -14.01
N GLU A 168 -12.45 3.50 -14.33
CA GLU A 168 -12.97 4.86 -14.44
C GLU A 168 -12.86 5.61 -13.09
N TYR A 169 -13.18 4.93 -11.97
CA TYR A 169 -12.99 5.46 -10.63
C TYR A 169 -11.52 5.86 -10.38
N GLY A 170 -10.56 4.96 -10.67
CA GLY A 170 -9.14 5.24 -10.50
C GLY A 170 -8.68 6.45 -11.31
N LEU A 171 -9.12 6.55 -12.57
CA LEU A 171 -8.80 7.67 -13.46
C LEU A 171 -9.39 9.01 -12.96
N LYS A 172 -10.64 9.01 -12.49
CA LYS A 172 -11.27 10.19 -11.87
C LYS A 172 -10.50 10.65 -10.64
N LEU A 173 -10.06 9.70 -9.81
CA LEU A 173 -9.29 9.98 -8.61
C LEU A 173 -7.94 10.63 -8.92
N PHE A 174 -7.19 10.08 -9.88
CA PHE A 174 -5.92 10.67 -10.32
C PHE A 174 -6.09 12.09 -10.89
N LYS A 175 -7.18 12.32 -11.63
CA LYS A 175 -7.53 13.66 -12.16
C LYS A 175 -7.83 14.65 -11.03
N GLN A 176 -8.61 14.26 -10.03
CA GLN A 176 -8.93 15.11 -8.87
C GLN A 176 -7.68 15.50 -8.07
N MET A 177 -6.69 14.61 -8.03
CA MET A 177 -5.41 14.85 -7.35
C MET A 177 -4.41 15.67 -8.16
N ASN A 178 -4.77 16.06 -9.39
CA ASN A 178 -3.89 16.79 -10.31
C ASN A 178 -2.55 16.05 -10.54
N LEU A 179 -2.63 14.73 -10.78
CA LEU A 179 -1.50 13.88 -11.13
C LEU A 179 -1.39 13.78 -12.66
N GLN A 180 -0.17 13.93 -13.19
CA GLN A 180 0.13 13.60 -14.58
C GLN A 180 0.34 12.08 -14.66
N ILE A 181 -0.37 11.42 -15.58
CA ILE A 181 -0.36 9.96 -15.70
C ILE A 181 0.23 9.51 -17.04
N LEU A 182 1.02 8.44 -17.00
CA LEU A 182 1.41 7.64 -18.16
C LEU A 182 0.92 6.22 -17.93
N ILE A 183 0.01 5.76 -18.79
CA ILE A 183 -0.60 4.45 -18.69
C ILE A 183 -0.07 3.56 -19.81
N VAL A 184 0.43 2.39 -19.43
CA VAL A 184 0.78 1.30 -20.35
C VAL A 184 -0.24 0.21 -20.14
N THR A 185 -0.99 -0.13 -21.19
CA THR A 185 -2.07 -1.13 -21.12
C THR A 185 -2.32 -1.77 -22.49
N PRO A 186 -2.80 -3.02 -22.54
CA PRO A 186 -3.28 -3.63 -23.78
C PRO A 186 -4.47 -2.85 -24.39
N MET A 187 -4.68 -3.00 -25.71
CA MET A 187 -5.73 -2.28 -26.47
C MET A 187 -7.16 -2.37 -25.90
N GLN A 188 -7.48 -3.45 -25.20
CA GLN A 188 -8.83 -3.81 -24.81
C GLN A 188 -9.53 -2.74 -23.95
N LYS A 189 -8.76 -1.98 -23.16
CA LYS A 189 -9.27 -1.02 -22.17
C LYS A 189 -9.19 0.44 -22.63
N ILE A 190 -8.78 0.70 -23.87
CA ILE A 190 -8.47 2.06 -24.35
C ILE A 190 -9.65 3.03 -24.20
N HIS A 191 -10.88 2.57 -24.48
CA HIS A 191 -12.09 3.40 -24.47
C HIS A 191 -12.42 4.03 -23.11
N ILE A 192 -11.99 3.41 -22.00
CA ILE A 192 -12.21 3.93 -20.63
C ILE A 192 -11.18 5.01 -20.30
N ILE A 193 -9.99 4.91 -20.89
CA ILE A 193 -8.83 5.77 -20.62
C ILE A 193 -8.85 7.00 -21.53
N GLU A 194 -9.34 6.87 -22.77
CA GLU A 194 -9.47 7.92 -23.77
C GLU A 194 -9.95 9.27 -23.20
N PRO A 195 -10.99 9.34 -22.33
CA PRO A 195 -11.49 10.61 -21.77
C PRO A 195 -10.54 11.31 -20.78
N PHE A 196 -9.50 10.62 -20.32
CA PHE A 196 -8.60 11.09 -19.25
C PHE A 196 -7.18 11.38 -19.73
N VAL A 197 -6.87 11.15 -21.01
CA VAL A 197 -5.52 11.35 -21.58
C VAL A 197 -5.54 12.32 -22.75
N ASN A 198 -4.44 13.06 -22.93
CA ASN A 198 -4.30 13.98 -24.07
C ASN A 198 -3.61 13.35 -25.29
N THR A 199 -2.91 12.24 -25.09
CA THR A 199 -2.06 11.61 -26.12
C THR A 199 -2.13 10.10 -25.98
N VAL A 200 -2.18 9.40 -27.11
CA VAL A 200 -2.15 7.95 -27.19
C VAL A 200 -0.91 7.54 -27.99
N GLY A 201 -0.11 6.64 -27.42
CA GLY A 201 1.07 6.07 -28.07
C GLY A 201 0.81 4.63 -28.50
N TRP A 202 0.86 4.36 -29.80
CA TRP A 202 0.74 3.03 -30.37
C TRP A 202 2.11 2.41 -30.53
N VAL A 203 2.37 1.34 -29.77
CA VAL A 203 3.60 0.54 -29.92
C VAL A 203 3.32 -0.59 -30.90
N HIS A 204 4.10 -0.65 -31.98
CA HIS A 204 4.10 -1.73 -32.96
C HIS A 204 5.49 -2.37 -32.99
N ASN A 205 5.56 -3.69 -33.15
CA ASN A 205 6.83 -4.37 -33.32
C ASN A 205 6.72 -5.32 -34.51
N ASP A 206 7.23 -4.88 -35.66
CA ASP A 206 7.17 -5.67 -36.88
C ASP A 206 8.12 -6.87 -36.76
N GLN A 207 7.55 -8.08 -36.79
CA GLN A 207 8.23 -9.37 -36.62
C GLN A 207 9.15 -9.51 -35.38
N GLY A 208 8.96 -8.69 -34.35
CA GLY A 208 9.80 -8.74 -33.14
C GLY A 208 11.17 -8.09 -33.28
N GLN A 209 11.48 -7.51 -34.44
CA GLN A 209 12.83 -7.03 -34.78
C GLN A 209 13.01 -5.53 -34.58
N ALA A 210 11.93 -4.75 -34.58
CA ALA A 210 11.98 -3.29 -34.45
C ALA A 210 10.72 -2.74 -33.78
N SER A 211 10.87 -2.27 -32.54
CA SER A 211 9.79 -1.54 -31.86
C SER A 211 9.67 -0.13 -32.41
N GLN A 212 8.48 0.23 -32.87
CA GLN A 212 8.09 1.52 -33.39
C GLN A 212 7.00 2.12 -32.50
N LEU A 213 7.06 3.43 -32.27
CA LEU A 213 6.07 4.17 -31.48
C LEU A 213 5.44 5.26 -32.36
N ARG A 214 4.11 5.22 -32.49
CA ARG A 214 3.32 6.28 -33.14
C ARG A 214 2.49 7.01 -32.09
N CYS A 215 2.86 8.26 -31.80
CA CYS A 215 2.10 9.12 -30.88
C CYS A 215 1.07 9.95 -31.65
N LEU A 216 -0.16 9.98 -31.16
CA LEU A 216 -1.26 10.79 -31.68
C LEU A 216 -1.87 11.60 -30.53
N THR A 217 -2.34 12.81 -30.82
CA THR A 217 -3.25 13.49 -29.90
C THR A 217 -4.55 12.70 -29.79
N ILE A 218 -5.26 12.83 -28.67
CA ILE A 218 -6.53 12.12 -28.49
C ILE A 218 -7.55 12.50 -29.56
N GLU A 219 -7.56 13.76 -30.00
CA GLU A 219 -8.41 14.26 -31.09
C GLU A 219 -8.11 13.55 -32.42
N ALA A 220 -6.83 13.44 -32.79
CA ALA A 220 -6.41 12.77 -34.02
C ALA A 220 -6.67 11.25 -33.98
N HIS A 221 -6.58 10.64 -32.79
CA HIS A 221 -6.93 9.24 -32.56
C HIS A 221 -8.44 9.00 -32.74
N LEU A 222 -9.28 9.84 -32.14
CA LEU A 222 -10.74 9.75 -32.26
C LEU A 222 -11.23 10.01 -33.69
N ALA A 223 -10.55 10.86 -34.46
CA ALA A 223 -10.87 11.11 -35.87
C ALA A 223 -10.48 9.96 -36.82
N GLN A 224 -9.61 9.05 -36.39
CA GLN A 224 -9.16 7.88 -37.16
C GLN A 224 -9.93 6.60 -36.82
N LYS A 225 -10.89 6.68 -35.89
CA LYS A 225 -11.69 5.56 -35.38
C LYS A 225 -12.96 5.40 -36.20
#